data_AF-A0A4V2EUH9-F1
#
_entry.id   AF-A0A4V2EUH9-F1
#
_cell.length_a   1.000
_cell.length_b   1.000
_cell.length_c   1.000
_cell.angle_alpha   90.00
_cell.angle_beta   90.00
_cell.angle_gamma   90.00
#
_symmetry.space_group_name_H-M   'P 1'
#
loop_
_entity.id
_entity.type
_entity.pdbx_description
1 polymer ?
#
loop_
_entity_poly.entity_id
_entity_poly.type
_entity_poly.pdbx_seq_one_letter_code
_entity_poly.pdbx_strand_id
1 'polypeptide(L)'
;MSGLWWAAGDHHPNARNLGVVPVTAAWIVTIIDWAATPVGVFAFIHALLQRPDAFTAINKMTKPAWLGITAGGTAALLLFRFYDFGMMFWIAGLVAVLVYIVDVRPGLIEVQRGQKW
;
A
#
# COMPACT_ATOMS: atom_id res chain seq x y z
N MET A 1 -42.11 -29.00 -35.58
CA MET A 1 -40.80 -29.45 -35.05
C MET A 1 -39.92 -28.23 -34.88
N SER A 2 -40.21 -27.46 -33.82
CA SER A 2 -39.43 -26.31 -33.34
C SER A 2 -38.30 -26.83 -32.46
N GLY A 3 -37.04 -26.43 -32.69
CA GLY A 3 -36.00 -26.95 -31.79
C GLY A 3 -34.54 -26.60 -31.99
N LEU A 4 -34.15 -25.59 -32.79
CA LEU A 4 -32.72 -25.37 -33.05
C LEU A 4 -32.26 -23.89 -33.10
N TRP A 5 -32.98 -22.98 -32.42
CA TRP A 5 -32.53 -21.59 -32.24
C TRP A 5 -31.50 -21.41 -31.11
N TRP A 6 -31.20 -22.45 -30.32
CA TRP A 6 -30.24 -22.41 -29.21
C TRP A 6 -28.87 -23.04 -29.53
N ALA A 7 -28.75 -23.80 -30.64
CA ALA A 7 -27.46 -24.37 -31.06
C ALA A 7 -26.63 -23.43 -31.95
N ALA A 8 -27.26 -22.36 -32.47
CA ALA A 8 -26.56 -21.19 -32.99
C ALA A 8 -26.34 -20.17 -31.87
N GLY A 9 -26.07 -20.67 -30.66
CA GLY A 9 -25.49 -19.88 -29.58
C GLY A 9 -24.24 -19.22 -30.15
N ASP A 10 -24.30 -17.91 -30.14
CA ASP A 10 -23.25 -16.95 -30.35
C ASP A 10 -22.06 -17.20 -29.42
N HIS A 11 -21.38 -18.33 -29.60
CA HIS A 11 -19.99 -18.49 -29.25
C HIS A 11 -19.18 -17.70 -30.26
N HIS A 12 -19.40 -16.38 -30.33
CA HIS A 12 -18.33 -15.50 -30.73
C HIS A 12 -17.29 -15.67 -29.62
N PRO A 13 -16.15 -16.35 -29.84
CA PRO A 13 -15.06 -16.21 -28.89
C PRO A 13 -14.81 -14.72 -28.81
N ASN A 14 -15.12 -14.12 -27.65
CA ASN A 14 -14.86 -12.73 -27.34
C ASN A 14 -13.33 -12.58 -27.28
N ALA A 15 -12.69 -12.61 -28.45
CA ALA A 15 -11.27 -12.38 -28.70
C ALA A 15 -10.86 -10.97 -28.29
N ARG A 16 -11.83 -10.13 -27.89
CA ARG A 16 -11.64 -8.82 -27.29
C ARG A 16 -10.83 -8.86 -25.99
N ASN A 17 -10.75 -9.99 -25.29
CA ASN A 17 -10.10 -10.09 -23.97
C ASN A 17 -9.14 -11.30 -23.81
N LEU A 18 -8.54 -11.80 -24.90
CA LEU A 18 -7.57 -12.90 -24.82
C LEU A 18 -6.16 -12.35 -24.50
N GLY A 19 -5.80 -12.34 -23.22
CA GLY A 19 -4.41 -12.36 -22.76
C GLY A 19 -3.59 -11.06 -22.83
N VAL A 20 -4.13 -9.99 -23.41
CA VAL A 20 -3.49 -8.67 -23.35
C VAL A 20 -4.07 -7.93 -22.15
N VAL A 21 -3.31 -7.83 -21.06
CA VAL A 21 -3.62 -6.83 -20.03
C VAL A 21 -3.81 -5.50 -20.75
N PRO A 22 -4.97 -4.83 -20.63
CA PRO A 22 -5.18 -3.55 -21.30
C PRO A 22 -4.00 -2.66 -20.95
N VAL A 23 -3.35 -2.06 -21.94
CA VAL A 23 -2.17 -1.19 -21.73
C VAL A 23 -2.49 -0.13 -20.65
N THR A 24 -3.75 0.31 -20.59
CA THR A 24 -4.33 1.13 -19.53
C THR A 24 -4.14 0.55 -18.12
N ALA A 25 -4.43 -0.73 -17.91
CA ALA A 25 -4.25 -1.41 -16.62
C ALA A 25 -2.76 -1.50 -16.25
N ALA A 26 -1.88 -1.76 -17.22
CA ALA A 26 -0.44 -1.79 -16.97
C ALA A 26 0.07 -0.41 -16.49
N TRP A 27 -0.33 0.67 -17.16
CA TRP A 27 0.02 2.03 -16.73
C TRP A 27 -0.51 2.37 -15.33
N ILE A 28 -1.76 1.99 -15.02
CA ILE A 28 -2.35 2.21 -13.68
C ILE A 28 -1.49 1.56 -12.60
N VAL A 29 -1.15 0.28 -12.79
CA VAL A 29 -0.40 -0.47 -11.78
C VAL A 29 1.02 0.04 -11.64
N THR A 30 1.70 0.37 -12.74
CA THR A 30 3.04 0.97 -12.69
C THR A 30 3.03 2.29 -11.93
N ILE A 31 2.03 3.16 -12.16
CA ILE A 31 1.91 4.42 -11.43
C ILE A 31 1.73 4.17 -9.92
N ILE A 32 0.89 3.20 -9.54
CA ILE A 32 0.65 2.85 -8.14
C ILE A 32 1.93 2.30 -7.48
N ASP A 33 2.66 1.42 -8.17
CA ASP A 33 3.90 0.81 -7.66
C ASP A 33 4.94 1.89 -7.35
N TRP A 34 5.18 2.80 -8.30
CA TRP A 34 6.11 3.91 -8.13
C TRP A 34 5.62 4.96 -7.12
N ALA A 35 4.31 5.16 -6.98
CA ALA A 35 3.74 6.08 -5.99
C ALA A 35 3.87 5.57 -4.55
N ALA A 36 3.93 4.26 -4.33
CA ALA A 36 4.10 3.68 -3.01
C ALA A 36 5.47 4.00 -2.40
N THR A 37 6.52 4.05 -3.21
CA THR A 37 7.90 4.33 -2.76
C THR A 37 8.04 5.68 -2.03
N PRO A 38 7.64 6.84 -2.58
CA PRO A 38 7.73 8.12 -1.87
C PRO A 38 6.85 8.16 -0.61
N VAL A 39 5.73 7.43 -0.59
CA VAL A 39 4.87 7.32 0.60
C VAL A 39 5.58 6.58 1.73
N GLY A 40 6.27 5.47 1.43
CA GLY A 40 7.12 4.77 2.38
C GLY A 40 8.25 5.64 2.92
N VAL A 41 9.02 6.27 2.02
CA VAL A 41 10.14 7.15 2.39
C VAL A 41 9.66 8.30 3.28
N PHE A 42 8.53 8.93 2.95
CA PHE A 42 7.94 9.98 3.76
C PHE A 42 7.58 9.49 5.17
N ALA A 43 6.94 8.32 5.29
CA ALA A 43 6.59 7.74 6.59
C ALA A 43 7.84 7.44 7.43
N PHE A 44 8.89 6.89 6.83
CA PHE A 44 10.14 6.59 7.52
C PHE A 44 10.86 7.86 8.00
N ILE A 45 10.99 8.87 7.14
CA ILE A 45 11.58 10.17 7.52
C ILE A 45 10.76 10.81 8.64
N HIS A 46 9.43 10.78 8.54
CA HIS A 46 8.56 11.31 9.59
C HIS A 46 8.76 10.55 10.91
N ALA A 47 8.85 9.22 10.89
CA ALA A 47 9.12 8.42 12.09
C ALA A 47 10.48 8.72 12.73
N LEU A 48 11.52 8.98 11.92
CA LEU A 48 12.84 9.40 12.40
C LEU A 48 12.81 10.76 13.10
N LEU A 49 12.13 11.73 12.48
CA LEU A 49 12.06 13.12 12.95
C LEU A 49 11.22 13.29 14.21
N GLN A 50 10.32 12.35 14.54
CA GLN A 50 9.44 12.51 15.69
C GLN A 50 10.12 12.27 17.05
N ARG A 51 9.79 13.11 18.03
CA ARG A 51 10.33 13.02 19.40
C ARG A 51 9.89 11.73 20.09
N PRO A 52 10.81 11.03 20.78
CA PRO A 52 10.50 9.77 21.48
C PRO A 52 9.41 9.93 22.55
N ASP A 53 9.37 11.08 23.23
CA ASP A 53 8.41 11.36 24.31
C ASP A 53 6.95 11.29 23.82
N ALA A 54 6.70 11.68 22.56
CA ALA A 54 5.37 11.63 21.96
C ALA A 54 4.89 10.19 21.72
N PHE A 55 5.80 9.25 21.46
CA PHE A 55 5.46 7.83 21.33
C PHE A 55 5.08 7.21 22.68
N THR A 56 5.71 7.64 23.76
CA THR A 56 5.35 7.21 25.12
C THR A 56 3.95 7.71 25.49
N ALA A 57 3.61 8.94 25.09
CA ALA A 57 2.32 9.56 25.40
C ALA A 57 1.12 8.94 24.65
N ILE A 58 1.31 8.45 23.42
CA ILE A 58 0.23 7.74 22.68
C ILE A 58 0.03 6.28 23.15
N ASN A 59 0.95 5.74 23.96
CA ASN A 59 0.90 4.41 24.59
C ASN A 59 0.54 3.22 23.66
N LYS A 60 0.86 3.31 22.35
CA LYS A 60 0.62 2.22 21.39
C LYS A 60 1.83 1.29 21.26
N MET A 61 3.00 1.86 20.99
CA MET A 61 4.25 1.11 20.77
C MET A 61 5.44 2.07 20.87
N THR A 62 6.61 1.54 21.22
CA THR A 62 7.83 2.32 21.42
C THR A 62 8.38 2.86 20.10
N LYS A 63 9.12 3.98 20.16
CA LYS A 63 9.79 4.59 19.00
C LYS A 63 10.61 3.58 18.15
N PRO A 64 11.46 2.69 18.72
CA PRO A 64 12.23 1.75 17.91
C PRO A 64 11.36 0.69 17.20
N ALA A 65 10.22 0.29 17.78
CA ALA A 65 9.32 -0.64 17.12
C ALA A 65 8.69 -0.02 15.87
N TRP A 66 8.17 1.21 15.97
CA TRP A 66 7.60 1.92 14.81
C TRP A 66 8.64 2.30 13.76
N LEU A 67 9.87 2.63 14.19
CA LEU A 67 10.98 2.82 13.27
C LEU A 67 11.32 1.54 12.52
N GLY A 68 11.37 0.39 13.19
CA GLY A 68 11.60 -0.90 12.55
C GLY A 68 10.50 -1.26 11.54
N ILE A 69 9.24 -1.03 11.89
CA ILE A 69 8.08 -1.29 11.02
C ILE A 69 8.10 -0.39 9.79
N THR A 70 8.30 0.92 9.95
CA THR A 70 8.34 1.87 8.83
C THR A 70 9.60 1.71 7.97
N ALA A 71 10.75 1.40 8.58
CA ALA A 71 11.98 1.06 7.86
C ALA A 71 11.83 -0.22 7.05
N GLY A 72 11.32 -1.28 7.68
CA GLY A 72 11.08 -2.57 7.02
C GLY A 72 10.03 -2.47 5.92
N GLY A 73 8.95 -1.72 6.15
CA GLY A 73 7.92 -1.48 5.14
C GLY A 73 8.44 -0.66 3.96
N THR A 74 9.22 0.38 4.20
CA THR A 74 9.86 1.17 3.13
C THR A 74 10.89 0.35 2.37
N ALA A 75 11.70 -0.46 3.06
CA ALA A 75 12.64 -1.37 2.43
C ALA A 75 11.92 -2.40 1.56
N ALA A 76 10.79 -2.96 2.01
CA ALA A 76 9.99 -3.88 1.21
C ALA A 76 9.39 -3.20 -0.03
N LEU A 77 8.96 -1.94 0.06
CA LEU A 77 8.50 -1.13 -1.08
C LEU A 77 9.62 -0.77 -2.07
N LEU A 78 10.88 -0.77 -1.64
CA LEU A 78 12.05 -0.50 -2.49
C LEU A 78 12.63 -1.76 -3.13
N LEU A 79 12.64 -2.87 -2.38
CA LEU A 79 13.26 -4.14 -2.79
C LEU A 79 12.34 -5.01 -3.64
N PHE A 80 11.03 -4.91 -3.43
CA PHE A 80 10.03 -5.69 -4.16
C PHE A 80 9.16 -4.78 -5.01
N ARG A 81 8.53 -5.35 -6.05
CA ARG A 81 7.60 -4.62 -6.93
C ARG A 81 6.30 -5.37 -7.13
N PHE A 82 5.29 -4.61 -7.53
CA PHE A 82 4.02 -5.18 -7.97
C PHE A 82 4.25 -6.03 -9.24
N TYR A 83 3.77 -7.29 -9.22
CA TYR A 83 4.03 -8.40 -10.17
C TYR A 83 5.27 -9.27 -9.95
N ASP A 84 6.12 -9.00 -8.97
CA ASP A 84 7.24 -9.90 -8.63
C ASP A 84 6.84 -10.97 -7.60
N PHE A 85 7.69 -12.01 -7.44
CA PHE A 85 7.56 -13.02 -6.38
C PHE A 85 7.42 -12.40 -4.97
N GLY A 86 8.00 -11.21 -4.79
CA GLY A 86 7.93 -10.44 -3.54
C GLY A 86 6.64 -9.65 -3.31
N MET A 87 5.60 -9.78 -4.14
CA MET A 87 4.37 -8.99 -4.04
C MET A 87 3.74 -9.02 -2.63
N MET A 88 3.77 -10.18 -1.94
CA MET A 88 3.25 -10.27 -0.57
C MET A 88 4.02 -9.35 0.40
N PHE A 89 5.34 -9.27 0.27
CA PHE A 89 6.16 -8.39 1.09
C PHE A 89 5.94 -6.92 0.72
N TRP A 90 5.76 -6.62 -0.57
CA TRP A 90 5.41 -5.27 -1.03
C TRP A 90 4.08 -4.80 -0.42
N ILE A 91 3.04 -5.64 -0.47
CA ILE A 91 1.73 -5.34 0.14
C ILE A 91 1.86 -5.18 1.65
N ALA A 92 2.57 -6.08 2.33
CA ALA A 92 2.79 -5.98 3.78
C ALA A 92 3.52 -4.68 4.15
N GLY A 93 4.52 -4.27 3.35
CA GLY A 93 5.24 -3.02 3.54
C GLY A 93 4.37 -1.79 3.30
N LEU A 94 3.55 -1.81 2.24
CA LEU A 94 2.57 -0.75 1.97
C LEU A 94 1.59 -0.60 3.14
N VAL A 95 1.03 -1.71 3.62
CA VAL A 95 0.10 -1.70 4.76
C VAL A 95 0.78 -1.17 6.01
N ALA A 96 2.01 -1.61 6.32
CA ALA A 96 2.77 -1.10 7.47
C ALA A 96 2.96 0.42 7.43
N VAL A 97 3.32 0.96 6.26
CA VAL A 97 3.46 2.40 6.02
C VAL A 97 2.13 3.13 6.16
N LEU A 98 1.05 2.60 5.57
CA LEU A 98 -0.29 3.20 5.63
C LEU A 98 -0.83 3.24 7.06
N VAL A 99 -0.66 2.15 7.82
CA VAL A 99 -1.06 2.09 9.24
C VAL A 99 -0.31 3.15 10.03
N TYR A 100 0.99 3.33 9.81
CA TYR A 100 1.73 4.40 10.49
C TYR A 100 1.15 5.79 10.17
N ILE A 101 0.83 6.07 8.91
CA ILE A 101 0.30 7.37 8.48
C ILE A 101 -1.12 7.60 9.03
N VAL A 102 -1.98 6.60 9.01
CA VAL A 102 -3.41 6.74 9.35
C VAL A 102 -3.65 6.60 10.85
N ASP A 103 -2.89 5.77 11.55
CA ASP A 103 -3.17 5.43 12.95
C ASP A 103 -2.20 6.09 13.94
N VAL A 104 -0.91 6.17 13.60
CA VAL A 104 0.13 6.68 14.52
C VAL A 104 0.31 8.18 14.39
N ARG A 105 0.37 8.69 13.15
CA ARG A 105 0.56 10.12 12.89
C ARG A 105 -0.54 10.99 13.53
N PRO A 106 -1.85 10.65 13.45
CA PRO A 106 -2.88 11.47 14.09
C PRO A 106 -2.74 11.48 15.62
N GLY A 107 -2.42 10.34 16.23
CA GLY A 107 -2.17 10.26 17.67
C GLY A 107 -0.97 11.10 18.11
N LEU A 108 0.14 11.07 17.34
CA LEU A 108 1.31 11.91 17.62
C LEU A 108 0.98 13.41 17.55
N ILE A 109 0.16 13.81 16.57
CA ILE A 109 -0.31 15.20 16.42
C ILE A 109 -1.21 15.59 17.60
N GLU A 110 -2.10 14.70 18.05
CA GLU A 110 -3.00 14.95 19.17
C GLU A 110 -2.22 15.21 20.48
N VAL A 111 -1.23 14.38 20.79
CA VAL A 111 -0.34 14.60 21.94
C VAL A 111 0.38 15.94 21.84
N GLN A 112 0.88 16.29 20.66
CA GLN A 112 1.56 17.57 20.43
C GLN A 112 0.63 18.78 20.53
N ARG A 113 -0.67 18.60 20.24
CA ARG A 113 -1.70 19.65 20.37
C ARG A 113 -2.20 19.78 21.81
N GLY A 114 -2.43 18.67 22.52
CA GLY A 114 -2.86 18.65 23.92
C GLY A 114 -1.84 19.22 24.92
N GLN A 115 -0.59 19.39 24.49
CA GLN A 115 0.44 20.12 25.25
C GLN A 115 0.33 21.65 25.16
N LYS A 116 -0.60 22.20 24.37
CA LYS A 116 -0.85 23.64 24.29
C LYS A 116 -2.09 23.99 25.12
N TRP A 117 -1.83 24.24 26.41
CA TRP A 117 -2.62 24.96 27.42
C TRP A 117 -4.13 25.09 27.22
#